data_AF-A0A380KMK7-F1
#
_entry.id   AF-A0A380KMK7-F1
#
_cell.length_a   1.000
_cell.length_b   1.000
_cell.length_c   1.000
_cell.angle_alpha   90.00
_cell.angle_beta   90.00
_cell.angle_gamma   90.00
#
_symmetry.space_group_name_H-M   'P 1'
#
loop_
_entity.id
_entity.type
_entity.pdbx_description
1 polymer ?
#
loop_
_entity_poly.entity_id
_entity_poly.type
_entity_poly.pdbx_seq_one_letter_code
_entity_poly.pdbx_strand_id
1 'polypeptide(L)'
;MAIVLLFSGLRIGEAAFTKKDFDAERGILHIDKGLQYHDLKVSEFYFDETKAINADRDVALPKVACDAILRTIQRSEEFDRYAIENPCEAFTFSESVFRTEYGSPITSHSFREVLTRVETDLIKNCEERYGFKPTKHVTPHSFRHIHITYLQSEGMKVAIKEIMERIGHANYETTMLYTHSQGISQNQTVKALDKFIDRNNFRFEALKSWSSKYSKILNDEIENNLDSKMIEFSLDDFRDKLGLKSTYTPRHITANIIPKLKKEISKYYKSFDISYLREGKQKVVGYRLTW
;
A
#
# COMPACT_ATOMS: atom_id res chain seq x y z
N MET A 1 1.74 -4.40 -3.15
CA MET A 1 2.74 -5.23 -3.85
C MET A 1 4.02 -4.47 -4.22
N ALA A 2 4.00 -3.47 -5.11
CA ALA A 2 5.22 -2.78 -5.60
C ALA A 2 6.14 -2.28 -4.48
N ILE A 3 5.57 -1.67 -3.44
CA ILE A 3 6.26 -1.19 -2.23
C ILE A 3 6.99 -2.34 -1.52
N VAL A 4 6.28 -3.45 -1.32
CA VAL A 4 6.86 -4.63 -0.67
C VAL A 4 8.00 -5.18 -1.52
N LEU A 5 7.84 -5.33 -2.85
CA LEU A 5 8.92 -5.78 -3.73
C LEU A 5 10.15 -4.85 -3.66
N LEU A 6 9.95 -3.53 -3.69
CA LEU A 6 11.01 -2.54 -3.62
C LEU A 6 11.78 -2.59 -2.30
N PHE A 7 11.09 -2.75 -1.17
CA PHE A 7 11.70 -2.69 0.16
C PHE A 7 12.09 -4.05 0.73
N SER A 8 11.73 -5.16 0.08
CA SER A 8 12.13 -6.52 0.48
C SER A 8 13.22 -7.11 -0.43
N GLY A 9 13.28 -6.70 -1.69
CA GLY A 9 14.17 -7.31 -2.68
C GLY A 9 13.69 -8.68 -3.19
N LEU A 10 12.43 -9.06 -2.91
CA LEU A 10 11.86 -10.33 -3.35
C LEU A 10 11.74 -10.45 -4.87
N ARG A 11 11.83 -11.68 -5.37
CA ARG A 11 11.35 -12.03 -6.70
C ARG A 11 9.83 -11.98 -6.70
N ILE A 12 9.23 -11.68 -7.85
CA ILE A 12 7.76 -11.59 -7.97
C ILE A 12 7.04 -12.88 -7.54
N GLY A 13 7.62 -14.04 -7.83
CA GLY A 13 7.07 -15.33 -7.39
C GLY A 13 7.12 -15.52 -5.87
N GLU A 14 8.08 -14.93 -5.17
CA GLU A 14 8.21 -15.00 -3.71
C GLU A 14 7.19 -14.08 -3.00
N ALA A 15 6.53 -13.18 -3.73
CA ALA A 15 5.40 -12.39 -3.22
C ALA A 15 4.11 -13.23 -3.06
N ALA A 16 4.23 -14.55 -3.07
CA ALA A 16 3.16 -15.51 -2.85
C ALA A 16 2.89 -15.78 -1.37
N PHE A 17 3.70 -15.21 -0.47
CA PHE A 17 3.60 -15.42 0.97
C PHE A 17 2.18 -15.14 1.51
N THR A 18 1.86 -15.86 2.57
CA THR A 18 0.59 -15.82 3.28
C THR A 18 0.68 -14.94 4.52
N LYS A 19 -0.46 -14.70 5.19
CA LYS A 19 -0.49 -13.98 6.48
C LYS A 19 0.39 -14.63 7.55
N LYS A 20 0.52 -15.96 7.54
CA LYS A 20 1.30 -16.72 8.54
C LYS A 20 2.80 -16.51 8.39
N ASP A 21 3.25 -16.12 7.20
CA ASP A 21 4.66 -15.95 6.88
C ASP A 21 5.19 -14.58 7.33
N PHE A 22 4.32 -13.68 7.83
CA PHE A 22 4.69 -12.32 8.25
C PHE A 22 4.55 -12.10 9.77
N ASP A 23 5.68 -11.95 10.46
CA ASP A 23 5.78 -11.52 11.85
C ASP A 23 5.71 -9.99 11.90
N ALA A 24 4.51 -9.45 12.12
CA ALA A 24 4.26 -8.02 12.16
C ALA A 24 4.88 -7.30 13.37
N GLU A 25 5.07 -8.01 14.48
CA GLU A 25 5.66 -7.43 15.70
C GLU A 25 7.16 -7.17 15.51
N ARG A 26 7.85 -8.13 14.88
CA ARG A 26 9.29 -8.02 14.58
C ARG A 26 9.58 -7.37 13.24
N GLY A 27 8.58 -7.23 12.37
CA GLY A 27 8.76 -6.75 11.00
C GLY A 27 9.56 -7.72 10.14
N ILE A 28 9.38 -9.03 10.34
CA ILE A 28 10.10 -10.09 9.64
C ILE A 28 9.14 -10.81 8.69
N LEU A 29 9.56 -11.00 7.45
CA LEU A 29 8.87 -11.81 6.46
C LEU A 29 9.67 -13.07 6.18
N HIS A 30 9.07 -14.22 6.45
CA HIS A 30 9.59 -15.55 6.15
C HIS A 30 9.30 -15.89 4.69
N ILE A 31 10.33 -16.31 3.96
CA ILE A 31 10.24 -16.72 2.57
C ILE A 31 10.66 -18.17 2.50
N ASP A 32 9.76 -19.03 2.06
CA ASP A 32 9.88 -20.49 1.99
C ASP A 32 9.15 -21.06 0.75
N LYS A 33 8.38 -20.23 0.04
CA LYS A 33 7.57 -20.63 -1.12
C LYS A 33 7.55 -19.60 -2.25
N GLY A 34 7.29 -20.09 -3.45
CA GLY A 34 7.01 -19.26 -4.62
C GLY A 34 5.72 -19.64 -5.33
N LEU A 35 5.02 -18.67 -5.91
CA LEU A 35 3.86 -18.93 -6.76
C LEU A 35 4.32 -19.56 -8.08
N GLN A 36 3.84 -20.77 -8.35
CA GLN A 36 3.98 -21.45 -9.64
C GLN A 36 2.61 -21.62 -10.29
N TYR A 37 2.62 -21.77 -11.61
CA TYR A 37 1.42 -22.08 -12.39
C TYR A 37 1.78 -22.75 -13.71
N HIS A 38 0.85 -23.57 -14.18
CA HIS A 38 0.82 -24.04 -15.55
C HIS A 38 -0.27 -23.25 -16.30
N ASP A 39 -0.01 -22.87 -17.55
CA ASP A 39 -0.96 -22.21 -18.48
C ASP A 39 -1.80 -21.03 -17.97
N LEU A 40 -1.35 -20.30 -16.94
CA LEU A 40 -2.00 -19.11 -16.35
C LEU A 40 -3.41 -19.36 -15.79
N LYS A 41 -3.87 -20.62 -15.67
CA LYS A 41 -5.19 -20.93 -15.12
C LYS A 41 -5.18 -20.78 -13.60
N VAL A 42 -6.23 -20.16 -13.09
CA VAL A 42 -6.37 -19.91 -11.64
C VAL A 42 -6.39 -21.20 -10.83
N SER A 43 -7.02 -22.24 -11.35
CA SER A 43 -7.09 -23.57 -10.75
C SER A 43 -5.75 -24.31 -10.68
N GLU A 44 -4.73 -23.84 -11.39
CA GLU A 44 -3.41 -24.47 -11.50
C GLU A 44 -2.34 -23.67 -10.73
N PHE A 45 -2.73 -22.67 -9.94
CA PHE A 45 -1.81 -22.01 -9.00
C PHE A 45 -1.50 -22.93 -7.82
N TYR A 46 -0.21 -23.13 -7.56
CA TYR A 46 0.26 -23.80 -6.36
C TYR A 46 1.50 -23.10 -5.79
N PHE A 47 1.71 -23.30 -4.50
CA PHE A 47 2.94 -22.91 -3.82
C PHE A 47 3.95 -24.04 -3.98
N ASP A 48 5.10 -23.75 -4.58
CA ASP A 48 6.20 -24.72 -4.68
C ASP A 48 7.32 -24.30 -3.72
N GLU A 49 7.92 -25.29 -3.07
CA GLU A 49 9.12 -25.09 -2.26
C GLU A 49 10.26 -24.65 -3.18
N THR A 50 10.96 -23.62 -2.77
CA THR A 50 11.96 -23.02 -3.63
C THR A 50 13.21 -23.90 -3.73
N LYS A 51 13.47 -24.48 -4.91
CA LYS A 51 14.53 -25.46 -5.22
C LYS A 51 16.00 -25.03 -4.98
N ALA A 52 16.27 -23.86 -4.40
CA ALA A 52 17.63 -23.36 -4.18
C ALA A 52 18.01 -23.37 -2.69
N ILE A 53 19.25 -23.75 -2.39
CA ILE A 53 19.81 -23.93 -1.03
C ILE A 53 19.62 -22.70 -0.10
N ASN A 54 19.50 -21.49 -0.68
CA ASN A 54 19.31 -20.23 0.04
C ASN A 54 17.96 -19.55 -0.26
N ALA A 55 16.98 -20.31 -0.74
CA ALA A 55 15.70 -19.72 -1.05
C ALA A 55 14.86 -19.47 0.19
N ASP A 56 14.99 -20.35 1.18
CA ASP A 56 14.37 -20.21 2.50
C ASP A 56 15.15 -19.19 3.34
N ARG A 57 14.48 -18.10 3.73
CA ARG A 57 15.14 -16.99 4.44
C ARG A 57 14.16 -16.04 5.10
N ASP A 58 14.68 -15.33 6.09
CA ASP A 58 13.99 -14.22 6.75
C ASP A 58 14.41 -12.89 6.13
N VAL A 59 13.43 -12.01 5.90
CA VAL A 59 13.64 -10.67 5.37
C VAL A 59 13.11 -9.65 6.38
N ALA A 60 14.01 -8.90 7.01
CA ALA A 60 13.60 -7.77 7.87
C ALA A 60 13.08 -6.61 7.02
N LEU A 61 11.96 -6.03 7.38
CA LEU A 61 11.26 -5.02 6.59
C LEU A 61 11.28 -3.64 7.27
N PRO A 62 11.47 -2.54 6.51
CA PRO A 62 11.21 -1.21 7.05
C PRO A 62 9.70 -1.04 7.31
N LYS A 63 9.36 -0.11 8.22
CA LYS A 63 7.97 0.11 8.66
C LYS A 63 6.99 0.32 7.50
N VAL A 64 7.40 1.04 6.46
CA VAL A 64 6.59 1.28 5.25
C VAL A 64 6.18 -0.01 4.55
N ALA A 65 7.06 -1.01 4.50
CA ALA A 65 6.74 -2.30 3.89
C ALA A 65 5.81 -3.13 4.80
N CYS A 66 6.03 -3.09 6.12
CA CYS A 66 5.13 -3.71 7.10
C CYS A 66 3.71 -3.14 6.98
N ASP A 67 3.58 -1.81 6.98
CA ASP A 67 2.31 -1.11 6.83
C ASP A 67 1.61 -1.49 5.51
N ALA A 68 2.38 -1.66 4.43
CA ALA A 68 1.84 -2.09 3.13
C ALA A 68 1.32 -3.54 3.13
N ILE A 69 1.98 -4.45 3.85
CA ILE A 69 1.50 -5.82 4.03
C ILE A 69 0.22 -5.81 4.88
N LEU A 70 0.24 -5.16 6.04
CA LEU A 70 -0.91 -5.09 6.96
C LEU A 70 -2.15 -4.51 6.28
N ARG A 71 -1.97 -3.43 5.51
CA ARG A 71 -3.06 -2.80 4.75
C ARG A 71 -3.62 -3.72 3.67
N THR A 72 -2.77 -4.53 3.05
CA THR A 72 -3.22 -5.51 2.05
C THR A 72 -4.02 -6.62 2.73
N ILE A 73 -3.54 -7.15 3.86
CA ILE A 73 -4.24 -8.16 4.66
C ILE A 73 -5.64 -7.65 5.07
N GLN A 74 -5.73 -6.43 5.60
CA GLN A 74 -7.01 -5.84 5.99
C GLN A 74 -7.99 -5.75 4.81
N ARG A 75 -7.54 -5.25 3.65
CA ARG A 75 -8.39 -5.18 2.44
C ARG A 75 -8.85 -6.57 2.00
N SER A 76 -7.95 -7.55 2.09
CA SER A 76 -8.23 -8.94 1.77
C SER A 76 -9.33 -9.54 2.66
N GLU A 77 -9.28 -9.30 3.97
CA GLU A 77 -10.31 -9.73 4.93
C GLU A 77 -11.67 -9.06 4.66
N GLU A 78 -11.69 -7.80 4.23
CA GLU A 78 -12.91 -7.10 3.80
C GLU A 78 -13.54 -7.75 2.55
N PHE A 79 -12.71 -8.12 1.57
CA PHE A 79 -13.18 -8.82 0.36
C PHE A 79 -13.64 -10.25 0.63
N ASP A 80 -12.96 -10.98 1.51
CA ASP A 80 -13.39 -12.32 1.89
C ASP A 80 -14.78 -12.27 2.56
N ARG A 81 -15.03 -11.29 3.43
CA ARG A 81 -16.35 -11.07 4.03
C ARG A 81 -17.42 -10.75 2.98
N TYR A 82 -17.09 -9.84 2.05
CA TYR A 82 -18.01 -9.49 0.96
C TYR A 82 -18.34 -10.70 0.07
N ALA A 83 -17.36 -11.54 -0.25
CA ALA A 83 -17.54 -12.73 -1.07
C ALA A 83 -18.39 -13.81 -0.36
N ILE A 84 -18.30 -13.93 0.96
CA ILE A 84 -19.19 -14.79 1.76
C ILE A 84 -20.64 -14.27 1.69
N GLU A 85 -20.83 -12.95 1.83
CA GLU A 85 -22.15 -12.32 1.75
C GLU A 85 -22.72 -12.31 0.31
N ASN A 86 -21.86 -12.35 -0.70
CA ASN A 86 -22.21 -12.27 -2.13
C ASN A 86 -21.47 -13.35 -2.94
N PRO A 87 -21.86 -14.64 -2.81
CA PRO A 87 -21.18 -15.72 -3.50
C PRO A 87 -21.17 -15.54 -5.03
N CYS A 88 -20.01 -15.71 -5.64
CA CYS A 88 -19.82 -15.61 -7.09
C CYS A 88 -18.95 -16.77 -7.58
N GLU A 89 -19.37 -17.45 -8.65
CA GLU A 89 -18.65 -18.61 -9.20
C GLU A 89 -17.25 -18.24 -9.73
N ALA A 90 -17.05 -16.99 -10.15
CA ALA A 90 -15.75 -16.49 -10.60
C ALA A 90 -14.77 -16.21 -9.44
N PHE A 91 -15.23 -16.19 -8.18
CA PHE A 91 -14.37 -15.96 -7.04
C PHE A 91 -13.57 -17.23 -6.73
N THR A 92 -12.23 -17.10 -6.66
CA THR A 92 -11.34 -18.19 -6.29
C THR A 92 -10.48 -17.78 -5.11
N PHE A 93 -10.78 -18.32 -3.93
CA PHE A 93 -10.02 -18.02 -2.73
C PHE A 93 -8.56 -18.49 -2.85
N SER A 94 -7.65 -17.67 -2.33
CA SER A 94 -6.26 -18.02 -2.10
C SER A 94 -5.81 -17.48 -0.74
N GLU A 95 -4.83 -18.14 -0.12
CA GLU A 95 -4.20 -17.70 1.12
C GLU A 95 -3.10 -16.63 0.90
N SER A 96 -2.72 -16.36 -0.35
CA SER A 96 -1.73 -15.32 -0.68
C SER A 96 -2.16 -13.97 -0.13
N VAL A 97 -1.20 -13.17 0.37
CA VAL A 97 -1.49 -11.79 0.78
C VAL A 97 -1.85 -10.92 -0.43
N PHE A 98 -1.18 -11.10 -1.57
CA PHE A 98 -1.44 -10.31 -2.77
C PHE A 98 -2.44 -11.01 -3.68
N ARG A 99 -3.71 -10.58 -3.59
CA ARG A 99 -4.83 -11.12 -4.35
C ARG A 99 -5.52 -10.06 -5.20
N THR A 100 -6.14 -10.52 -6.28
CA THR A 100 -7.12 -9.75 -7.05
C THR A 100 -8.43 -9.60 -6.26
N GLU A 101 -9.34 -8.77 -6.74
CA GLU A 101 -10.68 -8.61 -6.13
C GLU A 101 -11.54 -9.88 -6.26
N TYR A 102 -11.16 -10.80 -7.16
CA TYR A 102 -11.77 -12.13 -7.32
C TYR A 102 -11.06 -13.22 -6.50
N GLY A 103 -10.15 -12.85 -5.58
CA GLY A 103 -9.50 -13.77 -4.65
C GLY A 103 -8.24 -14.48 -5.19
N SER A 104 -8.06 -14.54 -6.51
CA SER A 104 -6.89 -15.20 -7.12
C SER A 104 -5.59 -14.47 -6.81
N PRO A 105 -4.43 -15.15 -6.68
CA PRO A 105 -3.14 -14.52 -6.49
C PRO A 105 -2.79 -13.52 -7.61
N ILE A 106 -2.10 -12.44 -7.27
CA ILE A 106 -1.50 -11.56 -8.28
C ILE A 106 -0.30 -12.27 -8.90
N THR A 107 -0.41 -12.59 -10.18
CA THR A 107 0.67 -13.20 -10.97
C THR A 107 1.67 -12.19 -11.50
N SER A 108 2.83 -12.66 -11.93
CA SER A 108 3.80 -11.85 -12.69
C SER A 108 3.18 -11.20 -13.93
N HIS A 109 2.28 -11.92 -14.63
CA HIS A 109 1.59 -11.40 -15.80
C HIS A 109 0.64 -10.24 -15.45
N SER A 110 -0.30 -10.47 -14.52
CA SER A 110 -1.25 -9.42 -14.09
C SER A 110 -0.55 -8.18 -13.51
N PHE A 111 0.56 -8.38 -12.78
CA PHE A 111 1.34 -7.28 -12.26
C PHE A 111 2.05 -6.50 -13.39
N ARG A 112 2.55 -7.17 -14.44
CA ARG A 112 3.08 -6.49 -15.64
C ARG A 112 2.03 -5.63 -16.32
N GLU A 113 0.79 -6.10 -16.44
CA GLU A 113 -0.30 -5.29 -17.04
C GLU A 113 -0.60 -4.01 -16.24
N VAL A 114 -0.49 -4.06 -14.90
CA VAL A 114 -0.56 -2.86 -14.07
C VAL A 114 0.61 -1.93 -14.37
N LEU A 115 1.84 -2.46 -14.42
CA LEU A 115 3.04 -1.66 -14.71
C LEU A 115 2.98 -1.01 -16.10
N THR A 116 2.51 -1.72 -17.13
CA THR A 116 2.34 -1.17 -18.49
C THR A 116 1.37 0.03 -18.51
N ARG A 117 0.29 -0.02 -17.72
CA ARG A 117 -0.65 1.11 -17.59
C ARG A 117 0.01 2.32 -16.94
N VAL A 118 0.78 2.09 -15.87
CA VAL A 118 1.54 3.15 -15.19
C VAL A 118 2.59 3.74 -16.13
N GLU A 119 3.34 2.90 -16.84
CA GLU A 119 4.35 3.32 -17.79
C GLU A 119 3.75 4.14 -18.94
N THR A 120 2.59 3.75 -19.45
CA THR A 120 1.87 4.50 -20.49
C THR A 120 1.48 5.91 -20.01
N ASP A 121 1.04 6.04 -18.75
CA ASP A 121 0.75 7.34 -18.15
C ASP A 121 2.03 8.17 -17.93
N LEU A 122 3.12 7.54 -17.48
CA LEU A 122 4.40 8.20 -17.30
C LEU A 122 4.99 8.68 -18.64
N ILE A 123 4.96 7.89 -19.70
CA ILE A 123 5.46 8.30 -21.02
C ILE A 123 4.77 9.59 -21.49
N LYS A 124 3.49 9.77 -21.17
CA LYS A 124 2.72 10.96 -21.56
C LYS A 124 2.95 12.15 -20.63
N ASN A 125 3.00 11.91 -19.32
CA ASN A 125 2.83 12.95 -18.31
C ASN A 125 4.05 13.16 -17.39
N CYS A 126 5.12 12.37 -17.53
CA CYS A 126 6.25 12.39 -16.60
C CYS A 126 7.09 13.68 -16.67
N GLU A 127 7.29 14.25 -17.87
CA GLU A 127 8.06 15.49 -18.01
C GLU A 127 7.33 16.66 -17.35
N GLU A 128 6.01 16.76 -17.53
CA GLU A 128 5.18 17.78 -16.87
C GLU A 128 5.13 17.57 -15.34
N ARG A 129 4.93 16.33 -14.87
CA ARG A 129 4.75 16.04 -13.44
C ARG A 129 6.05 16.03 -12.64
N TYR A 130 7.16 15.64 -13.26
CA TYR A 130 8.41 15.33 -12.56
C TYR A 130 9.66 15.95 -13.19
N GLY A 131 9.54 16.65 -14.33
CA GLY A 131 10.67 17.35 -14.96
C GLY A 131 11.69 16.44 -15.66
N PHE A 132 11.35 15.17 -15.93
CA PHE A 132 12.22 14.25 -16.66
C PHE A 132 11.45 13.29 -17.55
N LYS A 133 12.12 12.73 -18.57
CA LYS A 133 11.56 11.69 -19.44
C LYS A 133 11.94 10.30 -18.93
N PRO A 134 10.99 9.36 -18.82
CA PRO A 134 11.31 7.99 -18.45
C PRO A 134 12.08 7.32 -19.59
N THR A 135 13.21 6.69 -19.26
CA THR A 135 14.11 6.07 -20.25
C THR A 135 14.19 4.55 -20.15
N LYS A 136 13.61 3.96 -19.09
CA LYS A 136 13.74 2.53 -18.79
C LYS A 136 12.37 1.90 -18.59
N HIS A 137 12.22 0.73 -19.20
CA HIS A 137 11.06 -0.13 -18.99
C HIS A 137 11.07 -0.73 -17.58
N VAL A 138 9.93 -0.69 -16.89
CA VAL A 138 9.78 -1.20 -15.53
C VAL A 138 9.07 -2.54 -15.56
N THR A 139 9.77 -3.57 -15.08
CA THR A 139 9.23 -4.94 -14.93
C THR A 139 9.15 -5.29 -13.44
N PRO A 140 8.48 -6.39 -13.07
CA PRO A 140 8.50 -6.86 -11.68
C PRO A 140 9.92 -7.07 -11.13
N HIS A 141 10.87 -7.49 -11.98
CA HIS A 141 12.26 -7.68 -11.58
C HIS A 141 13.02 -6.36 -11.37
N SER A 142 12.57 -5.27 -12.00
CA SER A 142 13.16 -3.94 -11.84
C SER A 142 13.14 -3.48 -10.37
N PHE A 143 12.11 -3.82 -9.59
CA PHE A 143 12.05 -3.46 -8.15
C PHE A 143 13.19 -4.10 -7.35
N ARG A 144 13.51 -5.37 -7.62
CA ARG A 144 14.65 -6.05 -7.00
C ARG A 144 15.97 -5.45 -7.43
N HIS A 145 16.11 -5.05 -8.69
CA HIS A 145 17.31 -4.34 -9.14
C HIS A 145 17.46 -2.99 -8.45
N ILE A 146 16.40 -2.19 -8.35
CA ILE A 146 16.43 -0.90 -7.64
C ILE A 146 16.84 -1.12 -6.19
N HIS A 147 16.29 -2.14 -5.53
CA HIS A 147 16.63 -2.51 -4.16
C HIS A 147 18.14 -2.79 -4.01
N ILE A 148 18.68 -3.70 -4.83
CA ILE A 148 20.11 -4.10 -4.78
C ILE A 148 21.01 -2.91 -5.09
N THR A 149 20.73 -2.19 -6.19
CA THR A 149 21.52 -1.02 -6.61
C THR A 149 21.56 0.05 -5.52
N TYR A 150 20.45 0.30 -4.83
CA TYR A 150 20.43 1.27 -3.75
C TYR A 150 21.24 0.80 -2.54
N LEU A 151 21.12 -0.46 -2.12
CA LEU A 151 21.91 -0.99 -0.99
C LEU A 151 23.42 -1.01 -1.27
N GLN A 152 23.81 -1.10 -2.55
CA GLN A 152 25.20 -1.03 -3.00
C GLN A 152 25.68 0.40 -3.33
N SER A 153 24.80 1.40 -3.24
CA SER A 153 25.16 2.78 -3.61
C SER A 153 26.18 3.39 -2.66
N GLU A 154 26.98 4.34 -3.17
CA GLU A 154 28.00 5.03 -2.38
C GLU A 154 27.39 5.70 -1.14
N GLY A 155 28.01 5.47 0.02
CA GLY A 155 27.55 5.98 1.31
C GLY A 155 26.62 5.02 2.08
N MET A 156 26.23 3.90 1.49
CA MET A 156 25.52 2.83 2.20
C MET A 156 26.54 1.86 2.80
N LYS A 157 26.41 1.61 4.11
CA LYS A 157 27.27 0.70 4.86
C LYS A 157 26.58 -0.65 5.03
N VAL A 158 26.21 -1.31 3.92
CA VAL A 158 25.57 -2.63 3.94
C VAL A 158 26.54 -3.64 3.34
N ALA A 159 26.84 -4.71 4.07
CA ALA A 159 27.75 -5.73 3.58
C ALA A 159 27.14 -6.51 2.40
N ILE A 160 27.92 -6.81 1.37
CA ILE A 160 27.46 -7.61 0.22
C ILE A 160 26.88 -8.95 0.65
N LYS A 161 27.47 -9.58 1.68
CA LYS A 161 26.96 -10.83 2.27
C LYS A 161 25.53 -10.69 2.80
N GLU A 162 25.23 -9.60 3.52
CA GLU A 162 23.88 -9.29 4.03
C GLU A 162 22.89 -9.11 2.88
N ILE A 163 23.30 -8.43 1.80
CA ILE A 163 22.48 -8.26 0.59
C ILE A 163 22.20 -9.61 -0.07
N MET A 164 23.22 -10.47 -0.22
CA MET A 164 23.09 -11.77 -0.87
C MET A 164 22.18 -12.74 -0.10
N GLU A 165 22.33 -12.79 1.23
CA GLU A 165 21.46 -13.57 2.11
C GLU A 165 20.01 -13.07 2.00
N ARG A 166 19.77 -11.76 2.11
CA ARG A 166 18.43 -11.16 1.99
C ARG A 166 17.73 -11.48 0.69
N ILE A 167 18.47 -11.52 -0.42
CA ILE A 167 17.88 -11.71 -1.75
C ILE A 167 17.85 -13.19 -2.18
N GLY A 168 18.47 -14.10 -1.43
CA GLY A 168 18.50 -15.53 -1.75
C GLY A 168 19.24 -15.83 -3.06
N HIS A 169 20.43 -15.22 -3.25
CA HIS A 169 21.35 -15.57 -4.34
C HIS A 169 22.48 -16.45 -3.78
N ALA A 170 22.67 -17.65 -4.34
CA ALA A 170 23.86 -18.45 -4.14
C ALA A 170 24.90 -18.06 -5.21
N ASN A 171 26.05 -17.48 -4.83
CA ASN A 171 27.16 -17.40 -5.78
C ASN A 171 27.89 -18.74 -5.83
N TYR A 172 27.99 -19.29 -7.04
CA TYR A 172 28.71 -20.53 -7.35
C TYR A 172 30.19 -20.49 -6.93
N GLU A 173 30.86 -19.33 -6.99
CA GLU A 173 32.28 -19.18 -6.62
C GLU A 173 32.57 -19.18 -5.11
N THR A 174 31.55 -19.02 -4.26
CA THR A 174 31.71 -18.95 -2.79
C THR A 174 30.92 -20.02 -2.05
N THR A 175 30.36 -20.98 -2.79
CA THR A 175 29.44 -22.02 -2.26
C THR A 175 30.11 -22.98 -1.26
N MET A 176 31.44 -22.96 -1.12
CA MET A 176 32.15 -23.96 -0.31
C MET A 176 32.63 -23.48 1.08
N LEU A 177 32.13 -22.35 1.62
CA LEU A 177 32.69 -21.85 2.89
C LEU A 177 31.77 -21.62 4.08
N TYR A 178 30.44 -21.59 3.96
CA TYR A 178 29.65 -21.30 5.17
C TYR A 178 28.33 -22.08 5.27
N THR A 179 28.47 -23.32 5.72
CA THR A 179 27.52 -23.97 6.62
C THR A 179 27.43 -23.13 7.91
N HIS A 180 26.19 -22.90 8.41
CA HIS A 180 25.79 -22.12 9.60
C HIS A 180 25.56 -20.61 9.43
N SER A 181 24.41 -20.22 8.86
CA SER A 181 23.86 -18.87 9.01
C SER A 181 23.01 -18.77 10.28
N GLN A 182 23.67 -18.66 11.44
CA GLN A 182 23.06 -17.91 12.55
C GLN A 182 22.95 -16.44 12.10
N GLY A 183 21.74 -15.88 12.17
CA GLY A 183 21.30 -14.70 11.45
C GLY A 183 22.24 -13.49 11.51
N ILE A 184 22.71 -13.05 10.33
CA ILE A 184 23.28 -11.72 10.20
C ILE A 184 22.16 -10.71 10.46
N SER A 185 22.39 -9.81 11.42
CA SER A 185 21.45 -8.74 11.74
C SER A 185 21.26 -7.85 10.51
N GLN A 186 20.06 -7.84 9.92
CA GLN A 186 19.68 -7.01 8.76
C GLN A 186 19.45 -5.52 9.11
N ASN A 187 19.95 -5.07 10.27
CA ASN A 187 19.75 -3.71 10.78
C ASN A 187 20.38 -2.64 9.88
N GLN A 188 21.51 -2.94 9.22
CA GLN A 188 22.14 -2.00 8.30
C GLN A 188 21.30 -1.82 7.04
N THR A 189 20.75 -2.93 6.52
CA THR A 189 19.79 -2.88 5.41
C THR A 189 18.53 -2.11 5.77
N VAL A 190 17.89 -2.36 6.91
CA VAL A 190 16.66 -1.63 7.29
C VAL A 190 16.95 -0.13 7.42
N LYS A 191 18.03 0.27 8.12
CA LYS A 191 18.46 1.68 8.22
C LYS A 191 18.77 2.31 6.86
N ALA A 192 19.31 1.52 5.94
CA ALA A 192 19.55 1.96 4.58
C ALA A 192 18.22 2.29 3.87
N LEU A 193 17.25 1.39 3.94
CA LEU A 193 15.94 1.56 3.33
C LEU A 193 15.14 2.71 3.96
N ASP A 194 15.25 2.93 5.27
CA ASP A 194 14.63 4.09 5.93
C ASP A 194 15.19 5.41 5.35
N LYS A 195 16.50 5.50 5.13
CA LYS A 195 17.09 6.66 4.43
C LYS A 195 16.59 6.81 3.00
N PHE A 196 16.30 5.71 2.29
CA PHE A 196 15.70 5.78 0.96
C PHE A 196 14.31 6.39 1.03
N ILE A 197 13.50 5.93 1.98
CA ILE A 197 12.13 6.40 2.22
C ILE A 197 12.14 7.90 2.50
N ASP A 198 13.00 8.34 3.42
CA ASP A 198 13.11 9.75 3.83
C ASP A 198 13.57 10.64 2.67
N ARG A 199 14.63 10.25 1.96
CA ARG A 199 15.21 11.03 0.84
C ARG A 199 14.23 11.20 -0.32
N ASN A 200 13.37 10.22 -0.55
CA ASN A 200 12.40 10.25 -1.64
C ASN A 200 11.00 10.70 -1.18
N ASN A 201 10.87 11.17 0.07
CA ASN A 201 9.59 11.56 0.68
C ASN A 201 8.49 10.51 0.43
N PHE A 202 8.84 9.23 0.61
CA PHE A 202 7.93 8.13 0.34
C PHE A 202 6.88 8.05 1.45
N ARG A 203 5.71 8.66 1.22
CA ARG A 203 4.60 8.67 2.17
C ARG A 203 3.64 7.52 1.89
N PHE A 204 3.75 6.44 2.66
CA PHE A 204 2.78 5.36 2.63
C PHE A 204 1.61 5.66 3.58
N GLU A 205 0.88 6.74 3.28
CA GLU A 205 -0.35 7.05 3.99
C GLU A 205 -1.45 6.09 3.50
N ALA A 206 -2.34 5.69 4.42
CA ALA A 206 -3.50 4.90 4.02
C ALA A 206 -4.32 5.75 3.03
N LEU A 207 -4.43 5.31 1.77
CA LEU A 207 -5.37 5.93 0.82
C LEU A 207 -6.75 5.80 1.46
N LYS A 208 -7.27 6.95 1.88
CA LYS A 208 -8.61 7.05 2.42
C LYS A 208 -9.56 6.82 1.26
N SER A 209 -10.31 5.73 1.31
CA SER A 209 -11.38 5.47 0.35
C SER A 209 -12.65 6.18 0.80
N TRP A 210 -13.29 6.85 -0.16
CA TRP A 210 -14.50 7.63 0.06
C TRP A 210 -15.57 7.12 -0.90
N SER A 211 -16.70 6.66 -0.38
CA SER A 211 -17.87 6.36 -1.22
C SER A 211 -18.59 7.64 -1.65
N SER A 212 -18.44 8.73 -0.88
CA SER A 212 -18.97 10.04 -1.24
C SER A 212 -17.87 10.99 -1.73
N LYS A 213 -18.13 11.68 -2.86
CA LYS A 213 -17.29 12.79 -3.32
C LYS A 213 -17.14 13.90 -2.26
N TYR A 214 -18.14 14.09 -1.39
CA TYR A 214 -18.12 15.11 -0.35
C TYR A 214 -17.12 14.78 0.77
N SER A 215 -16.97 13.48 1.11
CA SER A 215 -16.04 13.04 2.15
C SER A 215 -14.60 13.28 1.74
N LYS A 216 -14.27 13.06 0.46
CA LYS A 216 -12.96 13.37 -0.09
C LYS A 216 -12.64 14.87 0.04
N ILE A 217 -13.53 15.73 -0.46
CA ILE A 217 -13.35 17.19 -0.43
C ILE A 217 -13.11 17.68 1.00
N LEU A 218 -13.90 17.24 1.98
CA LEU A 218 -13.73 17.68 3.36
C LEU A 218 -12.49 17.08 4.03
N ASN A 219 -12.09 15.85 3.67
CA ASN A 219 -10.83 15.31 4.16
C ASN A 219 -9.64 16.12 3.65
N ASP A 220 -9.64 16.53 2.39
CA ASP A 220 -8.57 17.34 1.82
C ASP A 220 -8.45 18.67 2.60
N GLU A 221 -9.57 19.27 3.01
CA GLU A 221 -9.55 20.46 3.89
C GLU A 221 -9.05 20.17 5.30
N ILE A 222 -9.38 19.01 5.87
CA ILE A 222 -8.84 18.59 7.18
C ILE A 222 -7.32 18.40 7.10
N GLU A 223 -6.83 17.73 6.05
CA GLU A 223 -5.38 17.50 5.85
C GLU A 223 -4.61 18.80 5.68
N ASN A 224 -5.17 19.77 4.96
CA ASN A 224 -4.59 21.10 4.81
C ASN A 224 -4.59 21.92 6.11
N ASN A 225 -5.42 21.57 7.09
CA ASN A 225 -5.57 22.29 8.35
C ASN A 225 -5.25 21.43 9.57
N LEU A 226 -4.55 20.31 9.41
CA LEU A 226 -4.50 19.22 10.39
C LEU A 226 -4.14 19.69 11.81
N ASP A 227 -3.23 20.67 11.93
CA ASP A 227 -2.75 21.26 13.18
C ASP A 227 -3.81 22.09 13.91
N SER A 228 -4.76 22.69 13.19
CA SER A 228 -5.82 23.54 13.75
C SER A 228 -6.85 22.74 14.55
N LYS A 229 -6.97 21.42 14.29
CA LYS A 229 -7.96 20.48 14.90
C LYS A 229 -9.43 20.85 14.73
N MET A 230 -9.70 21.98 14.08
CA MET A 230 -11.03 22.52 13.85
C MET A 230 -11.02 23.45 12.64
N ILE A 231 -12.12 23.45 11.89
CA ILE A 231 -12.40 24.44 10.84
C ILE A 231 -13.89 24.79 10.86
N GLU A 232 -14.20 26.05 10.60
CA GLU A 232 -15.56 26.56 10.47
C GLU A 232 -15.83 26.99 9.03
N PHE A 233 -17.01 26.64 8.54
CA PHE A 233 -17.52 27.11 7.26
C PHE A 233 -18.81 27.88 7.50
N SER A 234 -18.96 29.03 6.82
CA SER A 234 -20.29 29.59 6.64
C SER A 234 -21.16 28.64 5.81
N LEU A 235 -22.48 28.82 5.85
CA LEU A 235 -23.39 27.99 5.07
C LEU A 235 -23.08 28.05 3.57
N ASP A 236 -22.70 29.22 3.07
CA ASP A 236 -22.41 29.42 1.65
C ASP A 236 -21.03 28.85 1.30
N ASP A 237 -20.00 29.04 2.13
CA ASP A 237 -18.69 28.41 1.91
C ASP A 237 -18.80 26.88 1.90
N PHE A 238 -19.60 26.31 2.81
CA PHE A 238 -19.81 24.86 2.87
C PHE A 238 -20.52 24.34 1.61
N ARG A 239 -21.46 25.11 1.06
CA ARG A 239 -22.13 24.76 -0.20
C ARG A 239 -21.17 24.83 -1.37
N ASP A 240 -20.40 25.91 -1.46
CA ASP A 240 -19.47 26.13 -2.56
C ASP A 240 -18.38 25.05 -2.58
N LYS A 241 -17.81 24.73 -1.41
CA LYS A 241 -16.85 23.63 -1.28
C LYS A 241 -17.42 22.30 -1.75
N LEU A 242 -18.66 21.99 -1.39
CA LEU A 242 -19.31 20.75 -1.78
C LEU A 242 -19.94 20.79 -3.20
N GLY A 243 -19.90 21.93 -3.90
CA GLY A 243 -20.55 22.13 -5.19
C GLY A 243 -22.08 22.00 -5.11
N LEU A 244 -22.69 22.45 -4.01
CA LEU A 244 -24.14 22.42 -3.79
C LEU A 244 -24.77 23.73 -4.31
N LYS A 245 -25.98 23.63 -4.88
CA LYS A 245 -26.76 24.82 -5.27
C LYS A 245 -27.13 25.64 -4.03
N SER A 246 -27.23 26.96 -4.16
CA SER A 246 -27.69 27.87 -3.10
C SER A 246 -29.09 27.51 -2.56
N THR A 247 -29.94 26.91 -3.40
CA THR A 247 -31.28 26.41 -3.02
C THR A 247 -31.25 25.13 -2.18
N TYR A 248 -30.11 24.47 -2.03
CA TYR A 248 -29.99 23.25 -1.23
C TYR A 248 -30.04 23.61 0.26
N THR A 249 -31.14 23.23 0.92
CA THR A 249 -31.46 23.69 2.27
C THR A 249 -30.56 23.05 3.34
N PRO A 250 -30.29 23.73 4.47
CA PRO A 250 -29.56 23.14 5.60
C PRO A 250 -30.18 21.85 6.12
N ARG A 251 -31.52 21.72 6.03
CA ARG A 251 -32.24 20.50 6.40
C ARG A 251 -31.84 19.31 5.53
N HIS A 252 -31.69 19.51 4.22
CA HIS A 252 -31.23 18.45 3.31
C HIS A 252 -29.75 18.10 3.52
N ILE A 253 -28.90 19.09 3.78
CA ILE A 253 -27.48 18.84 4.14
C ILE A 253 -27.41 17.96 5.39
N THR A 254 -28.19 18.32 6.41
CA THR A 254 -28.26 17.61 7.69
C THR A 254 -28.77 16.19 7.55
N ALA A 255 -29.79 15.95 6.71
CA ALA A 255 -30.37 14.62 6.56
C ALA A 255 -29.56 13.70 5.64
N ASN A 256 -29.00 14.23 4.54
CA ASN A 256 -28.49 13.39 3.44
C ASN A 256 -26.97 13.36 3.34
N ILE A 257 -26.28 14.42 3.80
CA ILE A 257 -24.84 14.62 3.60
C ILE A 257 -24.10 14.36 4.91
N ILE A 258 -24.46 15.06 5.99
CA ILE A 258 -23.75 14.99 7.28
C ILE A 258 -23.63 13.56 7.83
N PRO A 259 -24.67 12.70 7.84
CA PRO A 259 -24.55 11.35 8.37
C PRO A 259 -23.53 10.50 7.60
N LYS A 260 -23.47 10.68 6.28
CA LYS A 260 -22.48 9.99 5.43
C LYS A 260 -21.07 10.50 5.71
N LEU A 261 -20.88 11.82 5.80
CA LEU A 261 -19.60 12.43 6.14
C LEU A 261 -19.09 11.93 7.50
N LYS A 262 -19.93 11.99 8.55
CA LYS A 262 -19.58 11.49 9.88
C LYS A 262 -19.19 10.01 9.81
N LYS A 263 -20.00 9.16 9.17
CA LYS A 263 -19.72 7.73 9.05
C LYS A 263 -18.39 7.43 8.34
N GLU A 264 -18.07 8.16 7.27
CA GLU A 264 -16.86 7.89 6.47
C GLU A 264 -15.60 8.51 7.07
N ILE A 265 -15.63 9.78 7.47
CA ILE A 265 -14.45 10.49 7.98
C ILE A 265 -14.05 9.95 9.35
N SER A 266 -15.01 9.52 10.18
CA SER A 266 -14.70 8.90 11.49
C SER A 266 -13.94 7.58 11.38
N LYS A 267 -13.87 6.94 10.19
CA LYS A 267 -13.01 5.78 9.96
C LYS A 267 -11.53 6.12 10.12
N TYR A 268 -11.16 7.38 9.85
CA TYR A 268 -9.77 7.84 9.85
C TYR A 268 -9.48 8.81 11.00
N TYR A 269 -10.50 9.50 11.51
CA TYR A 269 -10.38 10.48 12.60
C TYR A 269 -11.37 10.13 13.72
N LYS A 270 -10.90 9.46 14.78
CA LYS A 270 -11.80 8.92 15.84
C LYS A 270 -12.62 9.99 16.56
N SER A 271 -12.07 11.19 16.71
CA SER A 271 -12.71 12.36 17.33
C SER A 271 -13.49 13.23 16.34
N PHE A 272 -13.67 12.76 15.10
CA PHE A 272 -14.32 13.57 14.08
C PHE A 272 -15.79 13.84 14.40
N ASP A 273 -16.16 15.12 14.36
CA ASP A 273 -17.55 15.53 14.48
C ASP A 273 -17.86 16.75 13.59
N ILE A 274 -19.15 16.91 13.29
CA ILE A 274 -19.69 18.08 12.62
C ILE A 274 -20.77 18.66 13.53
N SER A 275 -20.51 19.88 14.00
CA SER A 275 -21.43 20.68 14.82
C SER A 275 -22.02 21.83 14.00
N TYR A 276 -23.18 22.31 14.43
CA TYR A 276 -23.98 23.30 13.69
C TYR A 276 -23.76 24.69 14.29
N LEU A 277 -23.33 25.65 13.47
CA LEU A 277 -23.32 27.05 13.85
C LEU A 277 -24.73 27.60 13.63
N ARG A 278 -25.32 28.18 14.69
CA ARG A 278 -26.71 28.64 14.67
C ARG A 278 -26.84 30.10 15.04
N GLU A 279 -27.74 30.78 14.33
CA GLU A 279 -28.22 32.12 14.66
C GLU A 279 -29.63 32.00 15.25
N GLY A 280 -29.80 32.44 16.49
CA GLY A 280 -31.04 32.22 17.25
C GLY A 280 -31.33 30.74 17.51
N LYS A 281 -32.60 30.39 17.73
CA LYS A 281 -32.97 29.03 18.17
C LYS A 281 -32.94 27.97 17.07
N GLN A 282 -33.00 28.34 15.79
CA GLN A 282 -33.27 27.36 14.71
C GLN A 282 -32.52 27.57 13.39
N LYS A 283 -31.93 28.74 13.11
CA LYS A 283 -31.33 29.01 11.80
C LYS A 283 -29.88 28.52 11.77
N VAL A 284 -29.59 27.52 10.95
CA VAL A 284 -28.22 27.06 10.71
C VAL A 284 -27.53 28.05 9.78
N VAL A 285 -26.43 28.66 10.25
CA VAL A 285 -25.62 29.65 9.51
C VAL A 285 -24.27 29.11 9.07
N GLY A 286 -23.89 27.90 9.51
CA GLY A 286 -22.64 27.27 9.14
C GLY A 286 -22.42 25.93 9.83
N TYR A 287 -21.24 25.37 9.60
CA TYR A 287 -20.82 24.08 10.15
C TYR A 287 -19.40 24.17 10.69
N ARG A 288 -19.17 23.57 11.85
CA ARG A 288 -17.84 23.41 12.44
C ARG A 288 -17.46 21.95 12.38
N LEU A 289 -16.33 21.67 11.75
CA LEU A 289 -15.69 20.35 11.74
C LEU A 289 -14.63 20.33 12.83
N THR A 290 -14.56 19.25 13.60
CA THR A 290 -13.50 18.97 14.59
C THR A 290 -12.94 17.59 14.34
N TRP A 291 -11.65 17.36 14.57
CA TRP A 291 -11.00 16.05 14.42
C TRP A 291 -9.91 15.80 15.47
#